data_AF-A0A2V6D8C9-F1
#
_entry.id   AF-A0A2V6D8C9-F1
#
_cell.length_a   1.000
_cell.length_b   1.000
_cell.length_c   1.000
_cell.angle_alpha   90.00
_cell.angle_beta   90.00
_cell.angle_gamma   90.00
#
_symmetry.space_group_name_H-M   'P 1'
#
loop_
_entity.id
_entity.type
_entity.pdbx_description
1 polymer ?
#
loop_
_entity_poly.entity_id
_entity_poly.type
_entity_poly.pdbx_seq_one_letter_code
_entity_poly.pdbx_strand_id
1 'polypeptide(L)'
;DDRLELSYGRVTTTADFLTSPFYCQFVNNGICGQPPAPFFNMPNGITAYPAAYWGAVARVQTTKETYAKFGVYDGDPASGDDRHGANFGFGDNGALIFTEVGYQTKEGLWGMPSHYSFGGYVHTGDFPDVAEDSNGQNLFLSGRPGRQHSGQDGFYLLFEQMFFRNPNRPEAGLNGFVTFVVSPDEDKSPIPYYLNGGLIYEGLIPCRPNDKTALGFYSAWFSGRQRSAQKAVGLPSQTNETDIEVNHQIQITPYLYLRPNLQYVIKPNGLNRIANALVLGVETGITF
;
A
#
# COMPACT_ATOMS: atom_id res chain seq x y z
N ASP A 1 6.30 21.59 24.55
CA ASP A 1 6.13 21.79 23.10
C ASP A 1 6.05 20.42 22.43
N ASP A 2 4.85 19.84 22.33
CA ASP A 2 4.55 18.46 21.91
C ASP A 2 5.02 18.10 20.49
N ARG A 3 6.32 18.19 20.25
CA ARG A 3 7.00 18.01 18.96
C ARG A 3 7.56 16.61 18.79
N LEU A 4 7.54 15.79 19.84
CA LEU A 4 7.96 14.41 19.83
C LEU A 4 6.80 13.54 20.28
N GLU A 5 6.41 12.61 19.43
CA GLU A 5 5.45 11.55 19.73
C GLU A 5 6.18 10.21 19.67
N LEU A 6 5.99 9.39 20.70
CA LEU A 6 6.57 8.07 20.82
C LEU A 6 5.46 7.05 21.04
N SER A 7 5.44 6.03 20.19
CA SER A 7 4.52 4.90 20.27
C SER A 7 5.34 3.63 20.35
N TYR A 8 4.99 2.71 21.25
CA TYR A 8 5.65 1.42 21.37
C TYR A 8 4.67 0.36 21.87
N GLY A 9 4.94 -0.90 21.56
CA GLY A 9 4.10 -2.02 21.95
C GLY A 9 3.70 -2.84 20.75
N ARG A 10 2.45 -3.31 20.72
CA ARG A 10 1.88 -3.94 19.54
C ARG A 10 1.28 -2.89 18.63
N VAL A 11 2.02 -2.55 17.58
CA VAL A 11 1.68 -1.53 16.61
C VAL A 11 1.61 -2.14 15.21
N THR A 12 0.89 -1.48 14.32
CA THR A 12 0.77 -1.88 12.92
C THR A 12 1.68 -0.98 12.09
N THR A 13 2.63 -1.56 11.36
CA THR A 13 3.61 -0.79 10.56
C THR A 13 2.92 0.22 9.64
N THR A 14 1.85 -0.23 9.00
CA THR A 14 1.12 0.58 8.04
C THR A 14 0.04 1.51 8.64
N ALA A 15 -0.12 1.52 9.96
CA ALA A 15 -0.84 2.61 10.62
C ALA A 15 0.02 3.88 10.66
N ASP A 16 1.33 3.72 10.74
CA ASP A 16 2.29 4.81 10.85
C ASP A 16 2.92 5.20 9.52
N PHE A 17 3.28 4.24 8.65
CA PHE A 17 3.99 4.46 7.38
C PHE A 17 3.17 4.01 6.18
N LEU A 18 3.49 4.51 4.98
CA LEU A 18 2.80 4.11 3.73
C LEU A 18 1.26 4.23 3.84
N THR A 19 0.78 5.25 4.54
CA THR A 19 -0.64 5.41 4.88
C THR A 19 -1.21 6.71 4.28
N SER A 20 -2.47 6.65 3.85
CA SER A 20 -3.21 7.77 3.30
C SER A 20 -4.68 7.67 3.70
N PRO A 21 -5.35 8.79 4.06
CA PRO A 21 -6.79 8.79 4.29
C PRO A 21 -7.61 8.52 3.01
N PHE A 22 -6.99 8.59 1.83
CA PHE A 22 -7.68 8.41 0.55
C PHE A 22 -7.76 6.96 0.08
N TYR A 23 -6.89 6.07 0.56
CA TYR A 23 -6.83 4.67 0.11
C TYR A 23 -8.17 3.94 0.27
N CYS A 24 -8.77 3.95 1.46
CA CYS A 24 -10.04 3.26 1.70
C CYS A 24 -11.30 4.08 1.36
N GLN A 25 -11.14 5.05 0.46
CA GLN A 25 -12.26 5.55 -0.36
C GLN A 25 -12.54 4.63 -1.57
N PHE A 26 -11.70 3.63 -1.79
CA PHE A 26 -11.84 2.59 -2.82
C PHE A 26 -12.17 1.23 -2.19
N VAL A 27 -12.71 0.31 -2.99
CA VAL A 27 -13.07 -1.04 -2.56
C VAL A 27 -12.00 -2.06 -2.95
N ASN A 28 -11.32 -1.84 -4.07
CA ASN A 28 -10.23 -2.68 -4.53
C ASN A 28 -9.04 -2.60 -3.57
N ASN A 29 -8.59 -3.75 -3.06
CA ASN A 29 -7.50 -3.86 -2.09
C ASN A 29 -6.11 -3.50 -2.65
N GLY A 30 -5.97 -3.36 -3.97
CA GLY A 30 -4.80 -2.71 -4.54
C GLY A 30 -4.74 -1.23 -4.15
N ILE A 31 -5.89 -0.55 -4.07
CA ILE A 31 -5.94 0.88 -3.73
C ILE A 31 -6.22 1.10 -2.24
N CYS A 32 -7.22 0.42 -1.67
CA CYS A 32 -7.55 0.47 -0.23
C CYS A 32 -6.65 -0.42 0.60
N GLY A 33 -6.29 0.07 1.79
CA GLY A 33 -5.30 -0.53 2.66
C GLY A 33 -3.99 0.18 2.42
N GLN A 34 -2.99 -0.54 1.95
CA GLN A 34 -1.68 0.00 1.65
C GLN A 34 -1.16 -0.57 0.33
N PRO A 35 -0.20 0.11 -0.32
CA PRO A 35 0.47 -0.44 -1.48
C PRO A 35 0.86 -1.92 -1.26
N PRO A 36 0.36 -2.86 -2.09
CA PRO A 36 0.58 -4.28 -1.88
C PRO A 36 2.02 -4.72 -2.14
N ALA A 37 2.80 -3.97 -2.92
CA ALA A 37 4.16 -4.38 -3.31
C ALA A 37 5.07 -4.75 -2.12
N PRO A 38 5.20 -3.92 -1.06
CA PRO A 38 5.92 -4.32 0.16
C PRO A 38 5.45 -5.63 0.78
N PHE A 39 4.16 -5.97 0.74
CA PHE A 39 3.64 -7.24 1.28
C PHE A 39 4.05 -8.44 0.44
N PHE A 40 4.10 -8.28 -0.89
CA PHE A 40 4.59 -9.34 -1.78
C PHE A 40 6.12 -9.46 -1.73
N ASN A 41 6.83 -8.35 -1.52
CA ASN A 41 8.28 -8.29 -1.48
C ASN A 41 8.88 -8.68 -0.12
N MET A 42 8.09 -8.54 0.94
CA MET A 42 8.42 -8.97 2.30
C MET A 42 7.26 -9.79 2.87
N PRO A 43 7.02 -11.03 2.38
CA PRO A 43 5.97 -11.89 2.91
C PRO A 43 6.13 -12.02 4.43
N ASN A 44 5.05 -11.78 5.18
CA ASN A 44 5.03 -11.71 6.64
C ASN A 44 5.87 -10.61 7.32
N GLY A 45 6.76 -9.94 6.60
CA GLY A 45 7.68 -8.95 7.17
C GLY A 45 7.10 -7.55 7.35
N ILE A 46 5.94 -7.27 6.76
CA ILE A 46 5.19 -6.01 6.94
C ILE A 46 3.75 -6.28 7.37
N THR A 47 3.20 -5.39 8.19
CA THR A 47 1.96 -5.64 8.93
C THR A 47 0.92 -4.58 8.61
N ALA A 48 -0.33 -5.02 8.42
CA ALA A 48 -1.50 -4.17 8.22
C ALA A 48 -2.64 -4.56 9.15
N TYR A 49 -3.55 -3.62 9.38
CA TYR A 49 -4.77 -3.86 10.15
C TYR A 49 -5.50 -5.09 9.59
N PRO A 50 -5.98 -6.01 10.44
CA PRO A 50 -6.08 -5.92 11.91
C PRO A 50 -4.85 -6.43 12.69
N ALA A 51 -3.76 -6.80 12.01
CA ALA A 51 -2.58 -7.35 12.66
C ALA A 51 -1.73 -6.25 13.31
N ALA A 52 -1.26 -6.50 14.54
CA ALA A 52 -0.40 -5.61 15.29
C ALA A 52 0.69 -6.43 16.00
N TYR A 53 1.92 -5.95 16.03
CA TYR A 53 3.08 -6.69 16.52
C TYR A 53 4.12 -5.77 17.15
N TRP A 54 5.14 -6.35 17.77
CA TRP A 54 6.13 -5.56 18.49
C TRP A 54 6.80 -4.54 17.58
N GLY A 55 6.74 -3.28 17.99
CA GLY A 55 7.40 -2.19 17.31
C GLY A 55 7.45 -0.94 18.16
N ALA A 56 8.25 0.01 17.69
CA ALA A 56 8.36 1.34 18.25
C ALA A 56 8.51 2.36 17.13
N VAL A 57 7.84 3.50 17.29
CA VAL A 57 7.81 4.59 16.32
C VAL A 57 8.07 5.89 17.06
N ALA A 58 8.94 6.70 16.48
CA ALA A 58 9.16 8.07 16.88
C ALA A 58 8.75 9.00 15.74
N ARG A 59 7.89 9.97 16.03
CA ARG A 59 7.52 11.06 15.12
C ARG A 59 8.00 12.38 15.72
N VAL A 60 8.73 13.15 14.94
CA VAL A 60 9.25 14.46 15.32
C VAL A 60 8.74 15.53 14.38
N GLN A 61 8.09 16.55 14.92
CA GLN A 61 7.64 17.72 14.20
C GLN A 61 8.82 18.72 14.07
N THR A 62 9.49 18.72 12.91
CA THR A 62 10.73 19.49 12.66
C THR A 62 10.46 20.99 12.40
N THR A 63 9.29 21.33 11.88
CA THR A 63 8.75 22.72 11.78
C THR A 63 7.23 22.69 11.97
N LYS A 64 6.49 23.79 11.75
CA LYS A 64 5.02 23.75 11.74
C LYS A 64 4.43 22.92 10.59
N GLU A 65 5.21 22.68 9.54
CA GLU A 65 4.73 22.03 8.31
C GLU A 65 5.50 20.75 7.98
N THR A 66 6.64 20.50 8.61
CA THR A 66 7.49 19.34 8.30
C THR A 66 7.62 18.40 9.48
N TYR A 67 7.69 17.10 9.18
CA TYR A 67 7.92 16.04 10.17
C TYR A 67 8.96 15.04 9.68
N ALA A 68 9.52 14.30 10.62
CA ALA A 68 10.32 13.11 10.39
C ALA A 68 9.77 11.96 11.25
N LYS A 69 9.80 10.74 10.72
CA LYS A 69 9.44 9.50 11.41
C LYS A 69 10.55 8.48 11.30
N PHE A 70 10.73 7.72 12.37
CA PHE A 70 11.58 6.54 12.42
C PHE A 70 10.80 5.44 13.13
N GLY A 71 10.75 4.25 12.52
CA GLY A 71 10.05 3.10 13.08
C GLY A 71 10.93 1.85 13.01
N VAL A 72 10.83 1.01 14.03
CA VAL A 72 11.40 -0.33 14.03
C VAL A 72 10.31 -1.31 14.47
N TYR A 73 10.19 -2.41 13.73
CA TYR A 73 9.18 -3.44 13.92
C TYR A 73 9.85 -4.80 13.88
N ASP A 74 9.19 -5.76 14.49
CA ASP A 74 9.44 -7.18 14.23
C ASP A 74 9.29 -7.49 12.73
N GLY A 75 10.24 -8.24 12.16
CA GLY A 75 10.33 -8.58 10.74
C GLY A 75 9.83 -9.99 10.39
N ASP A 76 9.42 -10.81 11.35
CA ASP A 76 8.54 -11.95 11.04
C ASP A 76 7.49 -12.17 12.13
N PRO A 77 6.62 -11.17 12.29
CA PRO A 77 5.61 -11.19 13.32
C PRO A 77 4.64 -12.39 13.24
N ALA A 78 4.55 -13.05 12.08
CA ALA A 78 3.70 -14.20 11.84
C ALA A 78 4.46 -15.54 11.87
N SER A 79 5.70 -15.59 12.38
CA SER A 79 6.42 -16.85 12.51
C SER A 79 5.73 -17.77 13.54
N GLY A 80 5.08 -18.82 13.04
CA GLY A 80 4.35 -19.81 13.84
C GLY A 80 2.84 -19.87 13.57
N ASP A 81 2.15 -20.71 14.34
CA ASP A 81 0.71 -20.99 14.20
C ASP A 81 -0.13 -20.01 15.06
N ASP A 82 -0.05 -18.70 14.83
CA ASP A 82 -0.91 -17.73 15.54
C ASP A 82 -2.32 -17.66 14.94
N ARG A 83 -3.08 -18.74 15.08
CA ARG A 83 -4.50 -18.77 14.67
C ARG A 83 -5.43 -18.03 15.63
N HIS A 84 -4.92 -17.57 16.76
CA HIS A 84 -5.72 -16.99 17.84
C HIS A 84 -5.49 -15.48 18.04
N GLY A 85 -4.56 -14.86 17.31
CA GLY A 85 -4.28 -13.42 17.35
C GLY A 85 -3.72 -12.93 18.68
N ALA A 86 -3.13 -13.84 19.47
CA ALA A 86 -2.62 -13.56 20.80
C ALA A 86 -1.18 -14.05 20.96
N ASN A 87 -0.44 -14.20 19.86
CA ASN A 87 0.98 -14.46 19.92
C ASN A 87 1.74 -13.17 20.28
N PHE A 88 2.27 -13.11 21.50
CA PHE A 88 3.10 -12.02 22.01
C PHE A 88 4.60 -12.30 21.88
N GLY A 89 4.99 -13.37 21.19
CA GLY A 89 6.39 -13.65 20.84
C GLY A 89 6.97 -12.64 19.85
N PHE A 90 8.28 -12.75 19.65
CA PHE A 90 8.98 -12.11 18.54
C PHE A 90 9.18 -13.11 17.41
N GLY A 91 9.18 -12.61 16.18
CA GLY A 91 9.58 -13.32 14.98
C GLY A 91 11.06 -13.66 14.97
N ASP A 92 11.43 -14.51 14.01
CA ASP A 92 12.80 -14.99 13.81
C ASP A 92 13.45 -14.52 12.49
N ASN A 93 12.75 -13.72 11.67
CA ASN A 93 13.31 -13.15 10.43
C ASN A 93 13.74 -11.67 10.56
N GLY A 94 14.37 -11.31 11.67
CA GLY A 94 14.99 -9.99 11.82
C GLY A 94 14.02 -8.84 12.09
N ALA A 95 14.37 -7.63 11.66
CA ALA A 95 13.62 -6.41 11.93
C ALA A 95 13.29 -5.65 10.65
N LEU A 96 12.14 -4.98 10.68
CA LEU A 96 11.70 -4.03 9.65
C LEU A 96 11.86 -2.61 10.16
N ILE A 97 12.67 -1.82 9.46
CA ILE A 97 12.99 -0.43 9.80
C ILE A 97 12.36 0.47 8.75
N PHE A 98 11.66 1.50 9.19
CA PHE A 98 11.08 2.54 8.34
C PHE A 98 11.62 3.92 8.69
N THR A 99 11.80 4.73 7.67
CA THR A 99 12.06 6.17 7.80
C THR A 99 11.14 6.94 6.87
N GLU A 100 10.68 8.10 7.31
CA GLU A 100 9.88 8.99 6.47
C GLU A 100 10.13 10.44 6.84
N VAL A 101 10.18 11.30 5.83
CA VAL A 101 10.08 12.75 5.99
C VAL A 101 8.87 13.23 5.23
N GLY A 102 8.15 14.19 5.80
CA GLY A 102 6.95 14.71 5.16
C GLY A 102 6.76 16.20 5.36
N TYR A 103 5.99 16.75 4.44
CA TYR A 103 5.54 18.13 4.38
C TYR A 103 4.01 18.13 4.35
N GLN A 104 3.39 18.83 5.29
CA GLN A 104 1.94 18.96 5.42
C GLN A 104 1.60 20.41 5.74
N THR A 105 0.78 21.03 4.88
CA THR A 105 0.34 22.41 5.05
C THR A 105 -1.12 22.56 4.63
N LYS A 106 -1.78 23.61 5.16
CA LYS A 106 -3.14 24.00 4.76
C LYS A 106 -3.16 24.92 3.54
N GLU A 107 -2.04 25.56 3.23
CA GLU A 107 -1.90 26.59 2.19
C GLU A 107 -0.73 26.25 1.25
N GLY A 108 -0.75 25.04 0.70
CA GLY A 108 0.29 24.55 -0.21
C GLY A 108 0.06 24.99 -1.64
N LEU A 109 0.22 24.07 -2.60
CA LEU A 109 0.02 24.40 -4.01
C LEU A 109 -1.41 24.95 -4.22
N TRP A 110 -1.49 26.08 -4.94
CA TRP A 110 -2.73 26.82 -5.19
C TRP A 110 -3.48 27.30 -3.93
N GLY A 111 -2.79 27.44 -2.79
CA GLY A 111 -3.40 27.84 -1.52
C GLY A 111 -4.31 26.76 -0.94
N MET A 112 -4.09 25.50 -1.31
CA MET A 112 -4.91 24.36 -0.92
C MET A 112 -4.13 23.40 -0.02
N PRO A 113 -4.82 22.56 0.79
CA PRO A 113 -4.17 21.56 1.62
C PRO A 113 -3.35 20.59 0.79
N SER A 114 -2.13 20.35 1.26
CA SER A 114 -1.15 19.49 0.61
C SER A 114 -0.48 18.60 1.65
N HIS A 115 -0.21 17.35 1.28
CA HIS A 115 0.63 16.45 2.05
C HIS A 115 1.52 15.64 1.12
N TYR A 116 2.83 15.74 1.34
CA TYR A 116 3.84 15.02 0.58
C TYR A 116 4.74 14.28 1.54
N SER A 117 5.06 13.03 1.25
CA SER A 117 6.04 12.29 2.01
C SER A 117 6.98 11.48 1.13
N PHE A 118 8.20 11.35 1.60
CA PHE A 118 9.20 10.43 1.06
C PHE A 118 9.68 9.55 2.19
N GLY A 119 9.62 8.25 1.98
CA GLY A 119 10.07 7.29 2.97
C GLY A 119 10.78 6.11 2.35
N GLY A 120 11.40 5.34 3.22
CA GLY A 120 12.15 4.15 2.87
C GLY A 120 12.02 3.10 3.95
N TYR A 121 12.23 1.85 3.55
CA TYR A 121 12.25 0.73 4.46
C TYR A 121 13.44 -0.17 4.18
N VAL A 122 13.91 -0.80 5.25
CA VAL A 122 14.93 -1.85 5.23
C VAL A 122 14.47 -2.95 6.15
N HIS A 123 14.42 -4.17 5.63
CA HIS A 123 14.18 -5.39 6.35
C HIS A 123 15.49 -6.15 6.47
N THR A 124 15.82 -6.70 7.65
CA THR A 124 17.11 -7.39 7.86
C THR A 124 17.05 -8.91 7.69
N GLY A 125 15.84 -9.48 7.60
CA GLY A 125 15.60 -10.91 7.37
C GLY A 125 15.99 -11.40 5.98
N ASP A 126 15.82 -12.70 5.75
CA ASP A 126 16.10 -13.38 4.50
C ASP A 126 14.82 -13.57 3.66
N PHE A 127 14.96 -13.47 2.34
CA PHE A 127 13.88 -13.60 1.36
C PHE A 127 14.29 -14.47 0.16
N PRO A 128 13.36 -15.26 -0.42
CA PRO A 128 13.66 -16.16 -1.52
C PRO A 128 13.89 -15.43 -2.85
N ASP A 129 14.83 -15.94 -3.64
CA ASP A 129 15.06 -15.55 -5.03
C ASP A 129 13.81 -15.85 -5.88
N VAL A 130 13.45 -14.93 -6.78
CA VAL A 130 12.27 -15.02 -7.64
C VAL A 130 12.48 -15.85 -8.92
N ALA A 131 13.69 -16.35 -9.17
CA ALA A 131 14.07 -17.03 -10.40
C ALA A 131 14.92 -18.29 -10.20
N GLU A 132 15.82 -18.32 -9.21
CA GLU A 132 16.80 -19.40 -9.03
C GLU A 132 16.68 -20.11 -7.68
N ASP A 133 16.88 -21.43 -7.67
CA ASP A 133 17.03 -22.21 -6.44
C ASP A 133 18.45 -22.15 -5.86
N SER A 134 18.67 -22.81 -4.73
CA SER A 134 19.96 -22.85 -4.04
C SER A 134 21.12 -23.36 -4.90
N ASN A 135 20.87 -24.15 -5.94
CA ASN A 135 21.88 -24.69 -6.85
C ASN A 135 22.07 -23.84 -8.11
N GLY A 136 21.38 -22.70 -8.23
CA GLY A 136 21.39 -21.86 -9.42
C GLY A 136 20.58 -22.45 -10.58
N GLN A 137 19.64 -23.37 -10.30
CA GLN A 137 18.71 -23.84 -11.32
C GLN A 137 17.47 -22.95 -11.35
N ASN A 138 16.86 -22.82 -12.52
CA ASN A 138 15.60 -22.11 -12.68
C ASN A 138 14.49 -22.77 -11.83
N LEU A 139 13.90 -22.02 -10.89
CA LEU A 139 12.93 -22.54 -9.93
C LEU A 139 11.65 -23.08 -10.60
N PHE A 140 11.29 -22.55 -11.78
CA PHE A 140 10.13 -22.99 -12.53
C PHE A 140 10.34 -24.35 -13.21
N LEU A 141 11.60 -24.81 -13.29
CA LEU A 141 11.96 -26.14 -13.76
C LEU A 141 12.23 -27.10 -12.60
N SER A 142 12.96 -26.64 -11.57
CA SER A 142 13.39 -27.52 -10.47
C SER A 142 12.29 -27.77 -9.44
N GLY A 143 11.32 -26.86 -9.30
CA GLY A 143 10.27 -26.91 -8.28
C GLY A 143 10.77 -26.72 -6.84
N ARG A 144 12.05 -26.33 -6.67
CA ARG A 144 12.66 -26.10 -5.36
C ARG A 144 12.41 -24.67 -4.89
N PRO A 145 12.46 -24.41 -3.57
CA PRO A 145 12.43 -23.04 -3.06
C PRO A 145 13.57 -22.19 -3.63
N GLY A 146 13.30 -20.89 -3.77
CA GLY A 146 14.31 -19.91 -4.18
C GLY A 146 15.49 -19.86 -3.21
N ARG A 147 16.69 -19.57 -3.75
CA ARG A 147 17.88 -19.26 -2.94
C ARG A 147 17.54 -18.12 -1.97
N GLN A 148 17.96 -18.21 -0.72
CA GLN A 148 17.74 -17.13 0.24
C GLN A 148 18.74 -15.99 0.01
N HIS A 149 18.24 -14.76 0.01
CA HIS A 149 18.99 -13.51 -0.03
C HIS A 149 18.71 -12.71 1.23
N SER A 150 19.76 -12.18 1.85
CA SER A 150 19.60 -11.34 3.04
C SER A 150 19.18 -9.93 2.69
N GLY A 151 18.34 -9.40 3.56
CA GLY A 151 17.78 -8.06 3.51
C GLY A 151 16.70 -7.89 2.44
N GLN A 152 15.89 -6.84 2.59
CA GLN A 152 15.01 -6.31 1.56
C GLN A 152 14.86 -4.82 1.79
N ASP A 153 14.81 -4.03 0.72
CA ASP A 153 14.73 -2.59 0.85
C ASP A 153 13.89 -1.97 -0.25
N GLY A 154 13.46 -0.74 0.01
CA GLY A 154 12.72 0.04 -0.94
C GLY A 154 12.44 1.43 -0.43
N PHE A 155 11.88 2.24 -1.32
CA PHE A 155 11.45 3.58 -1.03
C PHE A 155 10.08 3.86 -1.63
N TYR A 156 9.46 4.92 -1.13
CA TYR A 156 8.18 5.36 -1.61
C TYR A 156 8.04 6.87 -1.60
N LEU A 157 7.15 7.34 -2.47
CA LEU A 157 6.72 8.72 -2.57
C LEU A 157 5.22 8.75 -2.44
N LEU A 158 4.71 9.62 -1.58
CA LEU A 158 3.29 9.85 -1.38
C LEU A 158 3.00 11.31 -1.70
N PHE A 159 2.07 11.54 -2.63
CA PHE A 159 1.64 12.87 -3.02
C PHE A 159 0.14 13.00 -2.82
N GLU A 160 -0.31 13.96 -2.02
CA GLU A 160 -1.71 14.26 -1.74
C GLU A 160 -1.96 15.76 -1.90
N GLN A 161 -3.00 16.10 -2.65
CA GLN A 161 -3.30 17.49 -2.99
C GLN A 161 -4.80 17.71 -3.17
N MET A 162 -5.31 18.77 -2.54
CA MET A 162 -6.63 19.31 -2.91
C MET A 162 -6.48 20.21 -4.14
N PHE A 163 -7.20 19.92 -5.22
CA PHE A 163 -7.18 20.69 -6.47
C PHE A 163 -8.29 21.75 -6.53
N PHE A 164 -9.39 21.51 -5.81
CA PHE A 164 -10.53 22.40 -5.78
C PHE A 164 -11.21 22.35 -4.43
N ARG A 165 -11.53 23.51 -3.86
CA ARG A 165 -12.34 23.64 -2.64
C ARG A 165 -13.73 24.13 -3.02
N ASN A 166 -14.77 23.47 -2.52
CA ASN A 166 -16.14 23.90 -2.75
C ASN A 166 -16.37 25.25 -2.05
N PRO A 167 -16.77 26.32 -2.78
CA PRO A 167 -16.96 27.65 -2.18
C PRO A 167 -17.99 27.70 -1.06
N ASN A 168 -19.00 26.82 -1.11
CA ASN A 168 -20.09 26.77 -0.14
C ASN A 168 -19.82 25.78 1.00
N ARG A 169 -18.78 24.95 0.88
CA ARG A 169 -18.39 23.91 1.84
C ARG A 169 -16.87 23.77 1.89
N PRO A 170 -16.17 24.56 2.71
CA PRO A 170 -14.71 24.59 2.76
C PRO A 170 -14.04 23.24 3.07
N GLU A 171 -14.77 22.33 3.70
CA GLU A 171 -14.37 20.95 4.01
C GLU A 171 -14.47 19.99 2.82
N ALA A 172 -15.24 20.33 1.79
CA ALA A 172 -15.48 19.51 0.62
C ALA A 172 -14.71 20.03 -0.61
N GLY A 173 -14.29 19.12 -1.48
CA GLY A 173 -13.49 19.47 -2.63
C GLY A 173 -13.04 18.29 -3.48
N LEU A 174 -12.30 18.60 -4.54
CA LEU A 174 -11.57 17.62 -5.34
C LEU A 174 -10.21 17.39 -4.68
N ASN A 175 -9.98 16.20 -4.17
CA ASN A 175 -8.69 15.74 -3.70
C ASN A 175 -8.13 14.74 -4.70
N GLY A 176 -6.81 14.69 -4.83
CA GLY A 176 -6.15 13.59 -5.50
C GLY A 176 -4.90 13.16 -4.78
N PHE A 177 -4.51 11.92 -5.06
CA PHE A 177 -3.33 11.32 -4.51
C PHE A 177 -2.62 10.45 -5.54
N VAL A 178 -1.32 10.25 -5.34
CA VAL A 178 -0.49 9.28 -6.05
C VAL A 178 0.53 8.72 -5.07
N THR A 179 0.71 7.41 -5.06
CA THR A 179 1.77 6.74 -4.31
C THR A 179 2.59 5.86 -5.23
N PHE A 180 3.91 6.04 -5.18
CA PHE A 180 4.86 5.22 -5.90
C PHE A 180 5.72 4.44 -4.91
N VAL A 181 5.93 3.15 -5.15
CA VAL A 181 6.79 2.28 -4.34
C VAL A 181 7.78 1.57 -5.24
N VAL A 182 9.04 1.53 -4.81
CA VAL A 182 10.14 0.87 -5.51
C VAL A 182 10.91 -0.02 -4.54
N SER A 183 11.06 -1.29 -4.92
CA SER A 183 11.99 -2.25 -4.30
C SER A 183 13.00 -2.65 -5.37
N PRO A 184 14.19 -2.04 -5.41
CA PRO A 184 15.08 -2.10 -6.57
C PRO A 184 15.71 -3.48 -6.78
N ASP A 185 15.82 -4.30 -5.74
CA ASP A 185 16.39 -5.64 -5.82
C ASP A 185 15.39 -6.64 -6.42
N GLU A 186 15.42 -6.77 -7.74
CA GLU A 186 14.58 -7.70 -8.51
C GLU A 186 14.95 -9.18 -8.31
N ASP A 187 16.02 -9.50 -7.57
CA ASP A 187 16.38 -10.89 -7.26
C ASP A 187 15.41 -11.48 -6.24
N LYS A 188 14.90 -10.67 -5.31
CA LYS A 188 13.99 -11.08 -4.21
C LYS A 188 12.68 -10.28 -4.14
N SER A 189 12.51 -9.26 -4.98
CA SER A 189 11.28 -8.47 -5.08
C SER A 189 10.41 -8.98 -6.22
N PRO A 190 9.35 -9.79 -5.99
CA PRO A 190 8.42 -10.20 -7.05
C PRO A 190 7.66 -9.01 -7.67
N ILE A 191 7.41 -7.94 -6.92
CA ILE A 191 6.74 -6.71 -7.40
C ILE A 191 7.64 -5.50 -7.13
N PRO A 192 8.73 -5.30 -7.90
CA PRO A 192 9.69 -4.23 -7.63
C PRO A 192 9.14 -2.83 -7.85
N TYR A 193 8.06 -2.67 -8.63
CA TYR A 193 7.47 -1.37 -8.90
C TYR A 193 5.97 -1.40 -8.69
N TYR A 194 5.47 -0.36 -8.05
CA TYR A 194 4.06 -0.18 -7.79
C TYR A 194 3.67 1.30 -7.85
N LEU A 195 2.51 1.57 -8.42
CA LEU A 195 1.94 2.90 -8.52
C LEU A 195 0.45 2.80 -8.24
N ASN A 196 -0.09 3.64 -7.36
CA ASN A 196 -1.52 3.91 -7.30
C ASN A 196 -1.80 5.39 -7.30
N GLY A 197 -3.06 5.73 -7.55
CA GLY A 197 -3.52 7.11 -7.45
C GLY A 197 -5.00 7.21 -7.71
N GLY A 198 -5.54 8.39 -7.49
CA GLY A 198 -6.94 8.64 -7.71
C GLY A 198 -7.37 10.05 -7.40
N LEU A 199 -8.63 10.30 -7.71
CA LEU A 199 -9.37 11.53 -7.47
C LEU A 199 -10.60 11.20 -6.65
N ILE A 200 -10.87 12.01 -5.62
CA ILE A 200 -12.05 11.90 -4.77
C ILE A 200 -12.72 13.25 -4.69
N TYR A 201 -14.03 13.29 -4.94
CA TYR A 201 -14.86 14.48 -4.80
C TYR A 201 -16.04 14.23 -3.87
N GLU A 202 -16.26 15.14 -2.92
CA GLU A 202 -17.41 15.09 -2.01
C GLU A 202 -18.51 16.07 -2.45
N GLY A 203 -19.73 15.55 -2.60
CA GLY A 203 -20.92 16.32 -2.96
C GLY A 203 -21.04 16.61 -4.46
N LEU A 204 -20.61 15.67 -5.32
CA LEU A 204 -20.70 15.82 -6.78
C LEU A 204 -22.14 15.99 -7.26
N ILE A 205 -23.09 15.32 -6.59
CA ILE A 205 -24.52 15.40 -6.87
C ILE A 205 -25.13 16.48 -5.96
N PRO A 206 -25.75 17.56 -6.52
CA PRO A 206 -26.19 18.70 -5.71
C PRO A 206 -27.15 18.37 -4.56
N CYS A 207 -28.04 17.39 -4.74
CA CYS A 207 -28.98 16.96 -3.69
C CYS A 207 -28.38 15.97 -2.69
N ARG A 208 -27.10 15.57 -2.86
CA ARG A 208 -26.41 14.60 -2.01
C ARG A 208 -25.02 15.12 -1.61
N PRO A 209 -24.96 16.18 -0.78
CA PRO A 209 -23.70 16.84 -0.43
C PRO A 209 -22.72 15.91 0.30
N ASN A 210 -23.20 14.92 1.05
CA ASN A 210 -22.32 14.04 1.83
C ASN A 210 -21.86 12.79 1.06
N ASP A 211 -22.28 12.64 -0.20
CA ASP A 211 -21.84 11.52 -1.03
C ASP A 211 -20.43 11.76 -1.57
N LYS A 212 -19.67 10.68 -1.75
CA LYS A 212 -18.31 10.74 -2.30
C LYS A 212 -18.23 9.99 -3.61
N THR A 213 -17.62 10.61 -4.62
CA THR A 213 -17.33 9.95 -5.90
C THR A 213 -15.82 9.80 -6.02
N ALA A 214 -15.37 8.61 -6.38
CA ALA A 214 -13.95 8.34 -6.52
C ALA A 214 -13.65 7.64 -7.86
N LEU A 215 -12.53 8.02 -8.46
CA LEU A 215 -11.91 7.35 -9.61
C LEU A 215 -10.46 7.10 -9.24
N GLY A 216 -10.00 5.87 -9.33
CA GLY A 216 -8.66 5.49 -8.92
C GLY A 216 -8.12 4.35 -9.76
N PHE A 217 -6.83 4.12 -9.62
CA PHE A 217 -6.15 3.02 -10.28
C PHE A 217 -4.99 2.52 -9.43
N TYR A 218 -4.55 1.31 -9.73
CA TYR A 218 -3.19 0.90 -9.42
C TYR A 218 -2.53 0.22 -10.62
N SER A 219 -1.21 0.11 -10.57
CA SER A 219 -0.40 -0.71 -11.45
C SER A 219 0.73 -1.32 -10.66
N ALA A 220 0.86 -2.65 -10.79
CA ALA A 220 1.91 -3.45 -10.18
C ALA A 220 2.71 -4.12 -11.30
N TRP A 221 4.04 -3.99 -11.28
CA TRP A 221 4.91 -4.64 -12.25
C TRP A 221 5.67 -5.77 -11.59
N PHE A 222 5.66 -6.94 -12.23
CA PHE A 222 6.40 -8.10 -11.79
C PHE A 222 7.87 -8.02 -12.18
N SER A 223 8.74 -8.63 -11.37
CA SER A 223 10.18 -8.70 -11.60
C SER A 223 10.52 -9.18 -13.02
N GLY A 224 11.43 -8.46 -13.66
CA GLY A 224 12.05 -8.83 -14.93
C GLY A 224 12.88 -10.09 -14.84
N ARG A 225 13.52 -10.35 -13.70
CA ARG A 225 14.23 -11.61 -13.43
C ARG A 225 13.25 -12.79 -13.39
N GLN A 226 12.16 -12.67 -12.63
CA GLN A 226 11.09 -13.67 -12.58
C GLN A 226 10.51 -13.93 -13.98
N ARG A 227 10.17 -12.84 -14.69
CA ARG A 227 9.64 -12.91 -16.06
C ARG A 227 10.58 -13.62 -17.02
N SER A 228 11.89 -13.39 -16.90
CA SER A 228 12.91 -14.03 -17.74
C SER A 228 13.04 -15.52 -17.43
N ALA A 229 13.02 -15.89 -16.15
CA ALA A 229 13.03 -17.29 -15.72
C ALA A 229 11.79 -18.06 -16.20
N GLN A 230 10.59 -17.47 -16.13
CA GLN A 230 9.36 -18.06 -16.67
C GLN A 230 9.47 -18.31 -18.19
N LYS A 231 9.97 -17.32 -18.94
CA LYS A 231 10.15 -17.45 -20.41
C LYS A 231 11.15 -18.53 -20.78
N ALA A 232 12.24 -18.67 -20.04
CA ALA A 232 13.30 -19.63 -20.33
C ALA A 232 12.80 -21.09 -20.32
N VAL A 233 11.72 -21.37 -19.59
CA VAL A 233 11.08 -22.71 -19.51
C VAL A 233 9.77 -22.79 -20.29
N GLY A 234 9.44 -21.78 -21.11
CA GLY A 234 8.23 -21.76 -21.93
C GLY A 234 6.93 -21.49 -21.16
N LEU A 235 6.99 -20.98 -19.93
CA LEU A 235 5.80 -20.62 -19.14
C LEU A 235 5.27 -19.23 -19.52
N PRO A 236 3.95 -19.00 -19.37
CA PRO A 236 3.37 -17.67 -19.43
C PRO A 236 4.06 -16.74 -18.41
N SER A 237 4.59 -15.63 -18.90
CA SER A 237 5.41 -14.75 -18.07
C SER A 237 4.60 -13.57 -17.53
N GLN A 238 4.70 -13.30 -16.23
CA GLN A 238 4.01 -12.19 -15.57
C GLN A 238 4.68 -10.86 -15.94
N THR A 239 3.86 -9.86 -16.27
CA THR A 239 4.30 -8.55 -16.73
C THR A 239 3.85 -7.46 -15.77
N ASN A 240 2.64 -6.95 -15.95
CA ASN A 240 2.00 -6.02 -15.05
C ASN A 240 0.52 -6.31 -14.94
N GLU A 241 -0.04 -5.94 -13.81
CA GLU A 241 -1.48 -5.87 -13.60
C GLU A 241 -1.85 -4.41 -13.32
N THR A 242 -2.95 -3.96 -13.91
CA THR A 242 -3.51 -2.63 -13.68
C THR A 242 -4.98 -2.80 -13.36
N ASP A 243 -5.47 -2.16 -12.31
CA ASP A 243 -6.90 -2.03 -12.06
C ASP A 243 -7.31 -0.56 -12.10
N ILE A 244 -8.54 -0.33 -12.54
CA ILE A 244 -9.18 0.98 -12.51
C ILE A 244 -10.51 0.81 -11.79
N GLU A 245 -10.75 1.62 -10.76
CA GLU A 245 -11.99 1.63 -10.01
C GLU A 245 -12.70 2.97 -10.14
N VAL A 246 -14.01 2.92 -10.41
CA VAL A 246 -14.93 4.04 -10.18
C VAL A 246 -15.94 3.62 -9.14
N ASN A 247 -16.14 4.44 -8.13
CA ASN A 247 -17.17 4.20 -7.12
C ASN A 247 -17.91 5.47 -6.72
N HIS A 248 -19.09 5.28 -6.12
CA HIS A 248 -19.88 6.36 -5.56
C HIS A 248 -20.46 5.93 -4.21
N GLN A 249 -19.95 6.50 -3.12
CA GLN A 249 -20.50 6.32 -1.78
C GLN A 249 -21.76 7.16 -1.61
N ILE A 250 -22.89 6.48 -1.46
CA ILE A 250 -24.19 7.01 -1.11
C ILE A 250 -24.31 7.04 0.42
N GLN A 251 -24.26 8.22 1.02
CA GLN A 251 -24.45 8.39 2.45
C GLN A 251 -25.94 8.35 2.80
N ILE A 252 -26.41 7.27 3.42
CA ILE A 252 -27.84 7.05 3.71
C ILE A 252 -28.22 7.75 5.01
N THR A 253 -27.46 7.52 6.07
CA THR A 253 -27.56 8.20 7.38
C THR A 253 -26.15 8.56 7.85
N PRO A 254 -25.94 9.30 8.96
CA PRO A 254 -24.60 9.56 9.47
C PRO A 254 -23.75 8.32 9.82
N TYR A 255 -24.39 7.15 9.96
CA TYR A 255 -23.77 5.89 10.39
C TYR A 255 -23.91 4.76 9.37
N LEU A 256 -24.58 4.97 8.23
CA LEU A 256 -24.81 3.96 7.20
C LEU A 256 -24.51 4.53 5.82
N TYR A 257 -23.69 3.82 5.05
CA TYR A 257 -23.45 4.11 3.64
C TYR A 257 -23.43 2.85 2.76
N LEU A 258 -23.71 3.05 1.47
CA LEU A 258 -23.51 2.05 0.42
C LEU A 258 -22.56 2.62 -0.63
N ARG A 259 -21.62 1.80 -1.12
CA ARG A 259 -20.64 2.19 -2.13
C ARG A 259 -20.65 1.17 -3.27
N PRO A 260 -21.57 1.30 -4.24
CA PRO A 260 -21.44 0.62 -5.52
C PRO A 260 -20.13 1.02 -6.21
N ASN A 261 -19.48 0.04 -6.82
CA ASN A 261 -18.23 0.22 -7.55
C ASN A 261 -18.18 -0.62 -8.82
N LEU A 262 -17.43 -0.10 -9.79
CA LEU A 262 -17.09 -0.74 -11.06
C LEU A 262 -15.58 -0.81 -11.14
N GLN A 263 -15.03 -2.00 -11.32
CA GLN A 263 -13.60 -2.22 -11.47
C GLN A 263 -13.29 -2.86 -12.81
N TYR A 264 -12.18 -2.45 -13.43
CA TYR A 264 -11.68 -3.03 -14.67
C TYR A 264 -10.24 -3.48 -14.50
N VAL A 265 -10.07 -4.80 -14.38
CA VAL A 265 -8.78 -5.45 -14.17
C VAL A 265 -8.15 -5.78 -15.53
N ILE A 266 -7.01 -5.18 -15.81
CA ILE A 266 -6.21 -5.38 -17.01
C ILE A 266 -5.08 -6.35 -16.69
N LYS A 267 -4.99 -7.43 -17.47
CA LYS A 267 -4.06 -8.55 -17.27
C LYS A 267 -4.04 -9.08 -15.83
N PRO A 268 -5.13 -9.72 -15.37
CA PRO A 268 -5.14 -10.36 -14.05
C PRO A 268 -3.94 -11.29 -13.86
N ASN A 269 -3.38 -11.28 -12.66
CA ASN A 269 -2.13 -11.93 -12.26
C ASN A 269 -0.90 -11.55 -13.12
N GLY A 270 -0.94 -10.42 -13.83
CA GLY A 270 0.11 -9.98 -14.75
C GLY A 270 0.21 -10.76 -16.06
N LEU A 271 -0.77 -11.62 -16.37
CA LEU A 271 -0.70 -12.59 -17.45
C LEU A 271 -1.59 -12.19 -18.64
N ASN A 272 -1.00 -12.05 -19.83
CA ASN A 272 -1.75 -11.75 -21.07
C ASN A 272 -2.72 -12.86 -21.51
N ARG A 273 -2.56 -14.09 -20.99
CA ARG A 273 -3.44 -15.21 -21.30
C ARG A 273 -4.76 -15.17 -20.53
N ILE A 274 -4.85 -14.36 -19.48
CA ILE A 274 -6.07 -14.15 -18.71
C ILE A 274 -6.75 -12.92 -19.31
N ALA A 275 -8.01 -13.07 -19.72
CA ALA A 275 -8.78 -11.97 -20.25
C ALA A 275 -8.97 -10.88 -19.18
N ASN A 276 -9.06 -9.63 -19.62
CA ASN A 276 -9.41 -8.52 -18.73
C ASN A 276 -10.78 -8.79 -18.09
N ALA A 277 -10.95 -8.35 -16.85
CA ALA A 277 -12.16 -8.59 -16.08
C ALA A 277 -12.90 -7.28 -15.79
N LEU A 278 -14.21 -7.29 -15.98
CA LEU A 278 -15.11 -6.26 -15.46
C LEU A 278 -15.77 -6.80 -14.20
N VAL A 279 -15.60 -6.08 -13.08
CA VAL A 279 -16.14 -6.48 -11.78
C VAL A 279 -17.14 -5.43 -11.32
N LEU A 280 -18.31 -5.91 -10.89
CA LEU A 280 -19.35 -5.09 -10.27
C LEU A 280 -19.38 -5.43 -8.79
N GLY A 281 -19.25 -4.42 -7.93
CA GLY A 281 -19.20 -4.59 -6.49
C GLY A 281 -20.13 -3.63 -5.76
N VAL A 282 -20.44 -3.97 -4.52
CA VAL A 282 -21.06 -3.06 -3.57
C VAL A 282 -20.42 -3.28 -2.20
N GLU A 283 -19.97 -2.20 -1.58
CA GLU A 283 -19.51 -2.18 -0.19
C GLU A 283 -20.59 -1.52 0.67
N THR A 284 -20.75 -2.00 1.90
CA THR A 284 -21.63 -1.40 2.91
C THR A 284 -20.80 -1.11 4.15
N GLY A 285 -20.94 0.09 4.70
CA GLY A 285 -20.32 0.43 5.98
C GLY A 285 -21.35 0.89 6.99
N ILE A 286 -21.19 0.41 8.23
CA ILE A 286 -22.04 0.73 9.37
C ILE A 286 -21.13 1.10 10.55
N THR A 287 -21.38 2.26 11.15
CA THR A 287 -20.69 2.73 12.36
C THR A 287 -21.66 2.66 13.54
N PHE A 288 -21.29 1.98 14.62
CA PHE A 288 -22.12 1.79 15.82
C PHE A 288 -21.69 2.71 16.96
#